data_AF-A0A969G5J2-F1
#
_entry.id   AF-A0A969G5J2-F1
#
_cell.length_a   1.000
_cell.length_b   1.000
_cell.length_c   1.000
_cell.angle_alpha   90.00
_cell.angle_beta   90.00
_cell.angle_gamma   90.00
#
_symmetry.space_group_name_H-M   'P 1'
#
loop_
_entity.id
_entity.type
_entity.pdbx_description
1 polymer ?
#
loop_
_entity_poly.entity_id
_entity_poly.type
_entity_poly.pdbx_seq_one_letter_code
_entity_poly.pdbx_strand_id
1 'polypeptide(L)'
;MDTQKLTNYTLMGMFAFGSSTLIGLMVVGELSESLWFGVLNVPSTLVGVRLLEERVWYKDSHRLHRLNDKVTELEKLELQVYQSLESAHNLKEELEERTIYLNNECNYHLTKIQRISSHRHKLYQELETLQRSNQREQQTYERRLKEVAELEKRQAEINLQLSMKSAIAQTGETPHQIKELGHQLYLKQKQHQNLRQKFLALQKVKTKLEEDKLQLEEKVTDLQSREDQLKLTITNLQKKHLEMSTQVIKNHATLSQLANKITATEEHKTKITQDIRTLQQRKNSLLAEVKRHREKLDQIKASI
;
A
#
# COMPACT_ATOMS: atom_id res chain seq x y z
N MET A 1 -68.82 20.79 21.55
CA MET A 1 -69.38 19.75 20.67
C MET A 1 -69.63 20.43 19.34
N ASP A 2 -68.90 20.07 18.29
CA ASP A 2 -68.96 20.77 17.00
C ASP A 2 -70.41 20.84 16.52
N THR A 3 -70.92 22.05 16.26
CA THR A 3 -72.30 22.28 15.83
C THR A 3 -72.66 21.46 14.59
N GLN A 4 -71.70 21.28 13.68
CA GLN A 4 -71.83 20.41 12.52
C GLN A 4 -72.09 18.94 12.89
N LYS A 5 -71.47 18.39 13.94
CA LYS A 5 -71.70 16.98 14.33
C LYS A 5 -73.14 16.79 14.81
N LEU A 6 -73.66 17.74 15.59
CA LEU A 6 -75.02 17.69 16.09
C LEU A 6 -76.06 17.72 14.96
N THR A 7 -75.86 18.58 13.95
CA THR A 7 -76.74 18.66 12.77
C THR A 7 -76.78 17.34 12.00
N ASN A 8 -75.62 16.71 11.81
CA ASN A 8 -75.52 15.44 11.10
C ASN A 8 -76.18 14.27 11.82
N TYR A 9 -76.01 14.20 13.13
CA TYR A 9 -76.69 13.20 13.95
C TYR A 9 -78.21 13.38 13.93
N THR A 10 -78.65 14.64 13.92
CA THR A 10 -80.07 14.99 13.88
C THR A 10 -80.68 14.56 12.54
N LEU A 11 -80.07 14.88 11.40
CA LEU A 11 -80.68 14.52 10.12
C LEU A 11 -80.46 13.05 9.72
N MET A 12 -79.38 12.38 10.12
CA MET A 12 -79.32 10.90 10.04
C MET A 12 -80.43 10.24 10.88
N GLY A 13 -80.71 10.77 12.07
CA GLY A 13 -81.83 10.33 12.91
C GLY A 13 -83.18 10.52 12.21
N MET A 14 -83.40 11.69 11.60
CA MET A 14 -84.62 11.96 10.82
C MET A 14 -84.75 11.05 9.58
N PHE A 15 -83.64 10.75 8.89
CA PHE A 15 -83.64 9.88 7.73
C PHE A 15 -83.90 8.42 8.10
N ALA A 16 -83.30 7.93 9.18
CA ALA A 16 -83.55 6.60 9.73
C ALA A 16 -85.00 6.46 10.23
N PHE A 17 -85.52 7.49 10.90
CA PHE A 17 -86.92 7.57 11.30
C PHE A 17 -87.85 7.50 10.09
N GLY A 18 -87.64 8.36 9.09
CA GLY A 18 -88.48 8.45 7.91
C GLY A 18 -88.49 7.17 7.08
N SER A 19 -87.32 6.60 6.81
CA SER A 19 -87.21 5.34 6.06
C SER A 19 -87.81 4.16 6.81
N SER A 20 -87.59 4.04 8.12
CA SER A 20 -88.16 2.96 8.94
C SER A 20 -89.67 3.08 9.08
N THR A 21 -90.19 4.31 9.23
CA THR A 21 -91.64 4.55 9.28
C THR A 21 -92.28 4.19 7.95
N LEU A 22 -91.67 4.55 6.82
CA LEU A 22 -92.19 4.24 5.49
C LEU A 22 -92.20 2.73 5.20
N ILE A 23 -91.15 2.00 5.62
CA ILE A 23 -91.10 0.54 5.53
C ILE A 23 -92.14 -0.09 6.47
N GLY A 24 -92.24 0.38 7.71
CA GLY A 24 -93.25 -0.09 8.66
C GLY A 24 -94.68 0.12 8.14
N LEU A 25 -94.92 1.23 7.45
CA LEU A 25 -96.21 1.54 6.83
C LEU A 25 -96.54 0.59 5.68
N MET A 26 -95.54 0.21 4.86
CA MET A 26 -95.74 -0.77 3.79
C MET A 26 -95.95 -2.21 4.30
N VAL A 27 -95.36 -2.57 5.44
CA VAL A 27 -95.41 -3.93 5.97
C VAL A 27 -96.64 -4.17 6.87
N VAL A 28 -96.99 -3.19 7.70
CA VAL A 28 -98.02 -3.32 8.74
C VAL A 28 -99.32 -2.59 8.35
N GLY A 29 -99.26 -1.61 7.44
CA GLY A 29 -100.42 -0.88 6.93
C GLY A 29 -101.01 0.17 7.89
N GLU A 30 -100.70 0.09 9.19
CA GLU A 30 -101.18 1.04 10.21
C GLU A 30 -100.12 2.09 10.58
N LEU A 31 -100.51 3.36 10.53
CA LEU A 31 -99.62 4.51 10.76
C LEU A 31 -99.07 4.52 12.20
N SER A 32 -99.88 4.21 13.20
CA SER A 32 -99.48 4.19 14.61
C SER A 32 -98.39 3.16 14.90
N GLU A 33 -98.51 1.96 14.35
CA GLU A 33 -97.52 0.89 14.54
C GLU A 33 -96.24 1.17 13.73
N SER A 34 -96.35 1.76 12.54
CA SER A 34 -95.20 2.15 11.73
C SER A 34 -94.33 3.24 12.40
N LEU A 35 -94.96 4.19 13.11
CA LEU A 35 -94.25 5.24 13.84
C LEU A 35 -93.43 4.65 14.99
N TRP A 36 -93.89 3.58 15.63
CA TRP A 36 -93.12 2.88 16.66
C TRP A 36 -91.85 2.23 16.10
N PHE A 37 -91.90 1.65 14.90
CA PHE A 37 -90.70 1.17 14.21
C PHE A 37 -89.72 2.30 13.90
N GLY A 38 -90.23 3.48 13.52
CA GLY A 38 -89.44 4.70 13.38
C GLY A 38 -88.73 5.09 14.68
N VAL A 39 -89.47 5.21 15.78
CA VAL A 39 -88.94 5.60 17.10
C VAL A 39 -87.91 4.58 17.61
N LEU A 40 -88.15 3.28 17.43
CA LEU A 40 -87.25 2.23 17.91
C LEU A 40 -85.93 2.17 17.13
N ASN A 41 -85.94 2.47 15.83
CA ASN A 41 -84.75 2.40 14.98
C ASN A 41 -83.81 3.59 15.09
N VAL A 42 -84.30 4.76 15.53
CA VAL A 42 -83.47 5.97 15.70
C VAL A 42 -82.33 5.75 16.72
N PRO A 43 -82.59 5.26 17.96
CA PRO A 43 -81.53 4.94 18.91
C PRO A 43 -80.56 3.88 18.39
N SER A 44 -81.06 2.83 17.74
CA SER A 44 -80.23 1.74 17.18
C SER A 44 -79.28 2.26 16.09
N THR A 45 -79.76 3.14 15.22
CA THR A 45 -78.95 3.75 14.16
C THR A 45 -77.92 4.72 14.72
N LEU A 46 -78.28 5.53 15.72
CA LEU A 46 -77.36 6.44 16.41
C LEU A 46 -76.23 5.67 17.12
N VAL A 47 -76.54 4.56 17.79
CA VAL A 47 -75.54 3.68 18.41
C VAL A 47 -74.66 3.02 17.34
N GLY A 48 -75.24 2.58 16.23
CA GLY A 48 -74.51 2.00 15.10
C GLY A 48 -73.50 2.98 14.46
N VAL A 49 -73.91 4.24 14.25
CA VAL A 49 -73.02 5.29 13.70
C VAL A 49 -71.89 5.61 14.66
N ARG A 50 -72.17 5.70 15.97
CA ARG A 50 -71.14 5.96 16.99
C ARG A 50 -70.12 4.82 17.09
N LEU A 51 -70.57 3.57 17.03
CA LEU A 51 -69.69 2.38 17.01
C LEU A 51 -68.84 2.31 15.72
N LEU A 52 -69.39 2.73 14.58
CA LEU A 52 -68.63 2.85 13.34
C LEU A 52 -67.58 3.97 13.40
N GLU A 53 -67.92 5.13 14.01
CA GLU A 53 -66.97 6.24 14.21
C GLU A 53 -65.81 5.82 15.12
N GLU A 54 -66.09 5.11 16.23
CA GLU A 54 -65.05 4.58 17.13
C GLU A 54 -64.16 3.52 16.44
N ARG A 55 -64.73 2.65 15.62
CA ARG A 55 -63.95 1.63 14.89
C ARG A 55 -63.04 2.26 13.83
N VAL A 56 -63.51 3.29 13.13
CA VAL A 56 -62.69 4.03 12.16
C VAL A 56 -61.57 4.80 12.86
N TRP A 57 -61.87 5.48 13.97
CA TRP A 57 -60.88 6.18 14.77
C TRP A 57 -59.81 5.23 15.33
N TYR A 58 -60.21 4.06 15.83
CA TYR A 58 -59.29 3.05 16.33
C TYR A 58 -58.37 2.52 15.22
N LYS A 59 -58.92 2.24 14.03
CA LYS A 59 -58.14 1.76 12.88
C LYS A 59 -57.15 2.80 12.38
N ASP A 60 -57.55 4.07 12.35
CA ASP A 60 -56.70 5.18 11.92
C ASP A 60 -55.63 5.52 12.97
N SER A 61 -55.96 5.46 14.27
CA SER A 61 -55.01 5.63 15.37
C SER A 61 -53.91 4.56 15.33
N HIS A 62 -54.27 3.29 15.11
CA HIS A 62 -53.31 2.19 14.93
C HIS A 62 -52.44 2.32 13.67
N ARG A 63 -52.98 2.94 12.63
CA ARG A 63 -52.21 3.21 11.41
C ARG A 63 -51.21 4.34 11.66
N LEU A 64 -51.60 5.35 12.43
CA LEU A 64 -50.75 6.48 12.80
C LEU A 64 -49.61 6.06 13.72
N HIS A 65 -49.87 5.21 14.72
CA HIS A 65 -48.83 4.63 15.58
C HIS A 65 -47.82 3.84 14.76
N ARG A 66 -48.28 2.93 13.89
CA ARG A 66 -47.38 2.16 12.99
C ARG A 66 -46.57 3.03 12.02
N LEU A 67 -47.13 4.17 11.58
CA LEU A 67 -46.39 5.14 10.77
C LEU A 67 -45.33 5.86 11.60
N ASN A 68 -45.65 6.21 12.84
CA ASN A 68 -44.71 6.86 13.75
C ASN A 68 -43.55 5.93 14.12
N ASP A 69 -43.84 4.66 14.41
CA ASP A 69 -42.81 3.64 14.69
C ASP A 69 -41.84 3.50 13.52
N LYS A 70 -42.36 3.51 12.27
CA LYS A 70 -41.54 3.48 11.06
C LYS A 70 -40.71 4.74 10.87
N VAL A 71 -41.22 5.91 11.23
CA VAL A 71 -40.45 7.17 11.19
C VAL A 71 -39.28 7.08 12.17
N THR A 72 -39.52 6.63 13.41
CA THR A 72 -38.46 6.45 14.41
C THR A 72 -37.43 5.39 13.99
N GLU A 73 -37.86 4.30 13.34
CA GLU A 73 -36.95 3.30 12.78
C GLU A 73 -36.07 3.89 11.66
N LEU A 74 -36.66 4.68 10.77
CA LEU A 74 -35.92 5.36 9.70
C LEU A 74 -34.93 6.40 10.25
N GLU A 75 -35.30 7.16 11.28
CA GLU A 75 -34.40 8.10 11.97
C GLU A 75 -33.21 7.38 12.61
N LYS A 76 -33.44 6.20 13.19
CA LYS A 76 -32.37 5.35 13.74
C LYS A 76 -31.44 4.83 12.65
N LEU A 77 -31.98 4.38 11.52
CA LEU A 77 -31.18 3.94 10.38
C LEU A 77 -30.38 5.09 9.77
N GLU A 78 -30.97 6.29 9.67
CA GLU A 78 -30.27 7.50 9.21
C GLU A 78 -29.07 7.81 10.12
N LEU A 79 -29.25 7.77 11.44
CA LEU A 79 -28.16 7.97 12.40
C LEU A 79 -27.04 6.92 12.23
N GLN A 80 -27.40 5.65 12.03
CA GLN A 80 -26.43 4.57 11.79
C GLN A 80 -25.65 4.80 10.48
N VAL A 81 -26.32 5.28 9.43
CA VAL A 81 -25.66 5.61 8.17
C VAL A 81 -24.67 6.76 8.37
N TYR A 82 -25.03 7.84 9.07
CA TYR A 82 -24.09 8.93 9.36
C TYR A 82 -22.88 8.46 10.17
N GLN A 83 -23.08 7.65 11.21
CA GLN A 83 -21.98 7.07 11.98
C GLN A 83 -21.06 6.18 11.13
N SER A 84 -21.65 5.38 10.25
CA SER A 84 -20.88 4.54 9.31
C SER A 84 -20.09 5.40 8.32
N LEU A 85 -20.67 6.49 7.83
CA LEU A 85 -20.04 7.41 6.89
C LEU A 85 -18.87 8.15 7.54
N GLU A 86 -19.02 8.60 8.78
CA GLU A 86 -17.95 9.23 9.56
C GLU A 86 -16.80 8.24 9.82
N SER A 87 -17.12 6.99 10.19
CA SER A 87 -16.10 5.96 10.38
C SER A 87 -15.34 5.63 9.08
N ALA A 88 -16.04 5.63 7.94
CA ALA A 88 -15.44 5.42 6.63
C ALA A 88 -14.56 6.61 6.21
N HIS A 89 -14.94 7.83 6.59
CA HIS A 89 -14.15 9.03 6.35
C HIS A 89 -12.84 9.00 7.15
N ASN A 90 -12.91 8.70 8.44
CA ASN A 90 -11.72 8.58 9.30
C ASN A 90 -10.77 7.49 8.80
N LEU A 91 -11.30 6.32 8.41
CA LEU A 91 -10.50 5.25 7.85
C LEU A 91 -9.86 5.64 6.51
N LYS A 92 -10.56 6.42 5.68
CA LYS A 92 -9.99 6.96 4.45
C LYS A 92 -8.82 7.90 4.73
N GLU A 93 -8.95 8.81 5.69
CA GLU A 93 -7.87 9.72 6.09
C GLU A 93 -6.64 8.94 6.62
N GLU A 94 -6.85 7.94 7.48
CA GLU A 94 -5.78 7.07 7.98
C GLU A 94 -5.04 6.34 6.83
N LEU A 95 -5.78 5.87 5.83
CA LEU A 95 -5.19 5.23 4.65
C LEU A 95 -4.43 6.23 3.77
N GLU A 96 -4.89 7.47 3.63
CA GLU A 96 -4.21 8.53 2.91
C GLU A 96 -2.88 8.90 3.59
N GLU A 97 -2.88 9.09 4.91
CA GLU A 97 -1.67 9.34 5.70
C GLU A 97 -0.66 8.19 5.58
N ARG A 98 -1.13 6.94 5.68
CA ARG A 98 -0.28 5.76 5.54
C ARG A 98 0.30 5.63 4.13
N THR A 99 -0.46 6.02 3.10
CA THR A 99 0.02 6.04 1.71
C THR A 99 1.12 7.08 1.53
N ILE A 100 0.96 8.28 2.10
CA ILE A 100 1.99 9.32 2.08
C ILE A 100 3.26 8.84 2.79
N TYR A 101 3.13 8.22 3.97
CA TYR A 101 4.26 7.67 4.71
C TYR A 101 5.02 6.60 3.90
N LEU A 102 4.31 5.61 3.35
CA LEU A 102 4.93 4.53 2.57
C LEU A 102 5.60 5.06 1.30
N ASN A 103 5.01 6.06 0.64
CA ASN A 103 5.61 6.72 -0.51
C ASN A 103 6.92 7.42 -0.15
N ASN A 104 6.96 8.11 1.00
CA ASN A 104 8.17 8.75 1.51
C ASN A 104 9.26 7.72 1.85
N GLU A 105 8.90 6.60 2.48
CA GLU A 105 9.84 5.51 2.79
C GLU A 105 10.40 4.87 1.50
N CYS A 106 9.56 4.66 0.49
CA CYS A 106 9.98 4.18 -0.83
C CYS A 106 10.98 5.15 -1.49
N ASN A 107 10.68 6.44 -1.49
CA ASN A 107 11.58 7.47 -2.05
C ASN A 107 12.92 7.55 -1.29
N TYR A 108 12.89 7.40 0.03
CA TYR A 108 14.10 7.32 0.85
C TYR A 108 14.96 6.11 0.45
N HIS A 109 14.35 4.93 0.33
CA HIS A 109 15.07 3.71 -0.06
C HIS A 109 15.58 3.77 -1.50
N LEU A 110 14.82 4.33 -2.44
CA LEU A 110 15.25 4.54 -3.82
C LEU A 110 16.50 5.43 -3.88
N THR A 111 16.50 6.54 -3.14
CA THR A 111 17.65 7.45 -3.05
C THR A 111 18.87 6.77 -2.42
N LYS A 112 18.66 5.90 -1.43
CA LYS A 112 19.73 5.12 -0.82
C LYS A 112 20.33 4.11 -1.81
N ILE A 113 19.50 3.41 -2.57
CA ILE A 113 19.94 2.47 -3.62
C ILE A 113 20.75 3.19 -4.69
N GLN A 114 20.29 4.36 -5.15
CA GLN A 114 21.02 5.17 -6.13
C GLN A 114 22.40 5.62 -5.63
N ARG A 115 22.51 5.99 -4.35
CA ARG A 115 23.82 6.30 -3.73
C ARG A 115 24.74 5.07 -3.70
N ILE A 116 24.22 3.91 -3.31
CA ILE A 116 24.99 2.66 -3.27
C ILE A 116 25.42 2.24 -4.67
N SER A 117 24.55 2.32 -5.68
CA SER A 117 24.90 1.97 -7.06
C SER A 117 25.97 2.90 -7.63
N SER A 118 25.90 4.20 -7.32
CA SER A 118 26.91 5.18 -7.71
C SER A 118 28.26 4.89 -7.05
N HIS A 119 28.26 4.56 -5.75
CA HIS A 119 29.48 4.19 -5.03
C HIS A 119 30.08 2.89 -5.57
N ARG A 120 29.25 1.87 -5.85
CA ARG A 120 29.68 0.62 -6.47
C ARG A 120 30.32 0.84 -7.84
N HIS A 121 29.77 1.75 -8.64
CA HIS A 121 30.35 2.08 -9.94
C HIS A 121 31.74 2.72 -9.79
N LYS A 122 31.93 3.63 -8.82
CA LYS A 122 33.25 4.19 -8.50
C LYS A 122 34.24 3.12 -8.07
N LEU A 123 33.83 2.20 -7.19
CA LEU A 123 34.68 1.09 -6.76
C LEU A 123 35.09 0.17 -7.92
N TYR A 124 34.20 -0.10 -8.87
CA TYR A 124 34.57 -0.87 -10.07
C TYR A 124 35.57 -0.14 -10.96
N GLN A 125 35.44 1.18 -11.12
CA GLN A 125 36.43 1.98 -11.85
C GLN A 125 37.80 1.95 -11.15
N GLU A 126 37.83 2.16 -9.83
CA GLU A 126 39.06 2.08 -9.04
C GLU A 126 39.72 0.70 -9.16
N LEU A 127 38.93 -0.37 -9.03
CA LEU A 127 39.41 -1.75 -9.18
C LEU A 127 40.01 -2.01 -10.57
N GLU A 128 39.35 -1.53 -11.63
CA GLU A 128 39.86 -1.66 -13.00
C GLU A 128 41.20 -0.91 -13.17
N THR A 129 41.31 0.31 -12.62
CA THR A 129 42.56 1.07 -12.67
C THR A 129 43.69 0.39 -11.91
N LEU A 130 43.40 -0.18 -10.73
CA LEU A 130 44.37 -0.94 -9.94
C LEU A 130 44.81 -2.20 -10.69
N GLN A 131 43.88 -2.93 -11.30
CA GLN A 131 44.19 -4.13 -12.09
C GLN A 131 45.11 -3.79 -13.27
N ARG A 132 44.83 -2.70 -13.99
CA ARG A 132 45.69 -2.23 -15.09
C ARG A 132 47.08 -1.82 -14.58
N SER A 133 47.15 -1.17 -13.42
CA SER A 133 48.44 -0.80 -12.79
C SER A 133 49.26 -2.04 -12.43
N ASN A 134 48.63 -3.02 -11.77
CA ASN A 134 49.28 -4.27 -11.38
C ASN A 134 49.79 -5.05 -12.61
N GLN A 135 49.00 -5.13 -13.68
CA GLN A 135 49.45 -5.75 -14.94
C GLN A 135 50.70 -5.07 -15.54
N ARG A 136 50.78 -3.73 -15.47
CA ARG A 136 51.96 -2.98 -15.94
C ARG A 136 53.19 -3.25 -15.07
N GLU A 137 53.01 -3.31 -13.75
CA GLU A 137 54.07 -3.64 -12.82
C GLU A 137 54.58 -5.06 -13.05
N GLN A 138 53.68 -6.02 -13.26
CA GLN A 138 54.03 -7.41 -13.56
C GLN A 138 54.82 -7.54 -14.87
N GLN A 139 54.40 -6.85 -15.93
CA GLN A 139 55.18 -6.79 -17.18
C GLN A 139 56.56 -6.17 -16.99
N THR A 140 56.67 -5.17 -16.11
CA THR A 140 57.94 -4.52 -15.80
C THR A 140 58.84 -5.44 -15.00
N TYR A 141 58.28 -6.20 -14.06
CA TYR A 141 58.98 -7.23 -13.30
C TYR A 141 59.53 -8.32 -14.23
N GLU A 142 58.73 -8.85 -15.15
CA GLU A 142 59.16 -9.86 -16.12
C GLU A 142 60.30 -9.37 -17.02
N ARG A 143 60.26 -8.11 -17.46
CA ARG A 143 61.38 -7.51 -18.24
C ARG A 143 62.67 -7.46 -17.42
N ARG A 144 62.60 -6.97 -16.18
CA ARG A 144 63.78 -6.91 -15.30
C ARG A 144 64.34 -8.31 -15.01
N LEU A 145 63.49 -9.30 -14.87
CA LEU A 145 63.91 -10.69 -14.63
C LEU A 145 64.70 -11.25 -15.83
N LYS A 146 64.28 -10.91 -17.06
CA LYS A 146 65.05 -11.23 -18.29
C LYS A 146 66.39 -10.50 -18.33
N GLU A 147 66.41 -9.21 -18.00
CA GLU A 147 67.66 -8.44 -17.95
C GLU A 147 68.67 -9.02 -16.94
N VAL A 148 68.19 -9.45 -15.76
CA VAL A 148 69.04 -10.10 -14.75
C VAL A 148 69.61 -11.42 -15.29
N ALA A 149 68.80 -12.26 -15.94
CA ALA A 149 69.26 -13.52 -16.52
C ALA A 149 70.34 -13.30 -17.62
N GLU A 150 70.19 -12.27 -18.45
CA GLU A 150 71.21 -11.91 -19.44
C GLU A 150 72.51 -11.43 -18.78
N LEU A 151 72.42 -10.65 -17.71
CA LEU A 151 73.58 -10.19 -16.95
C LEU A 151 74.31 -11.36 -16.27
N GLU A 152 73.58 -12.34 -15.73
CA GLU A 152 74.16 -13.56 -15.15
C GLU A 152 74.90 -14.38 -16.22
N LYS A 153 74.31 -14.52 -17.42
CA LYS A 153 74.97 -15.20 -18.54
C LYS A 153 76.28 -14.50 -18.92
N ARG A 154 76.28 -13.17 -19.06
CA ARG A 154 77.50 -12.38 -19.32
C ARG A 154 78.54 -12.54 -18.21
N GLN A 155 78.09 -12.60 -16.96
CA GLN A 155 78.98 -12.81 -15.82
C GLN A 155 79.68 -14.18 -15.87
N ALA A 156 78.95 -15.24 -16.21
CA ALA A 156 79.52 -16.58 -16.37
C ALA A 156 80.55 -16.64 -17.50
N GLU A 157 80.26 -15.99 -18.63
CA GLU A 157 81.15 -15.93 -19.80
C GLU A 157 82.46 -15.18 -19.49
N ILE A 158 82.37 -14.06 -18.78
CA ILE A 158 83.55 -13.33 -18.29
C ILE A 158 84.37 -14.21 -17.34
N ASN A 159 83.74 -14.94 -16.42
CA ASN A 159 84.45 -15.82 -15.48
C ASN A 159 85.21 -16.95 -16.22
N LEU A 160 84.62 -17.52 -17.26
CA LEU A 160 85.26 -18.54 -18.11
C LEU A 160 86.50 -17.99 -18.83
N GLN A 161 86.39 -16.80 -19.43
CA GLN A 161 87.51 -16.15 -20.12
C GLN A 161 88.69 -15.85 -19.19
N LEU A 162 88.42 -15.50 -17.93
CA LEU A 162 89.47 -15.28 -16.94
C LEU A 162 90.17 -16.55 -16.53
N SER A 163 89.43 -17.63 -16.31
CA SER A 163 89.99 -18.94 -16.04
C SER A 163 90.96 -19.36 -17.15
N MET A 164 90.56 -19.18 -18.42
CA MET A 164 91.44 -19.44 -19.56
C MET A 164 92.69 -18.54 -19.57
N LYS A 165 92.54 -17.23 -19.35
CA LYS A 165 93.70 -16.31 -19.29
C LYS A 165 94.64 -16.60 -18.13
N SER A 166 94.11 -17.00 -16.97
CA SER A 166 94.93 -17.40 -15.82
C SER A 166 95.69 -18.71 -16.05
N ALA A 167 95.15 -19.63 -16.86
CA ALA A 167 95.84 -20.86 -17.23
C ALA A 167 96.99 -20.58 -18.23
N ILE A 168 96.83 -19.61 -19.13
CA ILE A 168 97.86 -19.19 -20.09
C ILE A 168 98.99 -18.40 -19.39
N ALA A 169 98.68 -17.71 -18.29
CA ALA A 169 99.67 -16.95 -17.52
C ALA A 169 100.64 -17.81 -16.68
N GLN A 170 100.48 -19.13 -16.63
CA GLN A 170 101.38 -20.06 -15.92
C GLN A 170 102.62 -20.48 -16.73
N THR A 171 102.79 -20.02 -17.97
CA THR A 171 104.01 -20.25 -18.76
C THR A 171 104.75 -18.95 -19.06
N GLY A 172 105.81 -18.71 -18.29
CA GLY A 172 106.90 -17.77 -18.61
C GLY A 172 106.68 -16.35 -18.08
N GLU A 173 107.31 -16.05 -16.94
CA GLU A 173 107.36 -14.71 -16.34
C GLU A 173 108.44 -13.82 -16.97
N THR A 174 108.03 -12.62 -17.39
CA THR A 174 108.89 -11.46 -17.68
C THR A 174 108.32 -10.19 -17.02
N PRO A 175 109.14 -9.19 -16.68
CA PRO A 175 108.77 -8.04 -15.83
C PRO A 175 107.60 -7.18 -16.34
N HIS A 176 107.25 -7.27 -17.62
CA HIS A 176 106.07 -6.60 -18.19
C HIS A 176 104.74 -7.27 -17.78
N GLN A 177 104.73 -8.59 -17.56
CA GLN A 177 103.53 -9.32 -17.14
C GLN A 177 103.12 -9.00 -15.70
N ILE A 178 104.06 -8.67 -14.80
CA ILE A 178 103.73 -8.24 -13.43
C ILE A 178 102.96 -6.91 -13.46
N LYS A 179 103.34 -5.99 -14.36
CA LYS A 179 102.65 -4.71 -14.55
C LYS A 179 101.26 -4.89 -15.19
N GLU A 180 101.17 -5.77 -16.19
CA GLU A 180 99.91 -6.16 -16.85
C GLU A 180 98.95 -6.86 -15.87
N LEU A 181 99.45 -7.83 -15.10
CA LEU A 181 98.71 -8.54 -14.06
C LEU A 181 98.25 -7.58 -12.96
N GLY A 182 99.10 -6.64 -12.52
CA GLY A 182 98.71 -5.60 -11.58
C GLY A 182 97.55 -4.74 -12.10
N HIS A 183 97.56 -4.39 -13.39
CA HIS A 183 96.46 -3.66 -14.01
C HIS A 183 95.18 -4.50 -14.13
N GLN A 184 95.30 -5.78 -14.49
CA GLN A 184 94.17 -6.70 -14.55
C GLN A 184 93.55 -6.97 -13.17
N LEU A 185 94.37 -7.09 -12.13
CA LEU A 185 93.93 -7.27 -10.74
C LEU A 185 93.17 -6.03 -10.26
N TYR A 186 93.68 -4.83 -10.57
CA TYR A 186 92.98 -3.57 -10.31
C TYR A 186 91.63 -3.48 -11.03
N LEU A 187 91.58 -3.82 -12.33
CA LEU A 187 90.33 -3.86 -13.10
C LEU A 187 89.33 -4.88 -12.53
N LYS A 188 89.82 -6.05 -12.10
CA LYS A 188 88.99 -7.08 -11.47
C LYS A 188 88.45 -6.66 -10.13
N GLN A 189 89.27 -6.01 -9.31
CA GLN A 189 88.84 -5.46 -8.02
C GLN A 189 87.75 -4.41 -8.23
N LYS A 190 87.90 -3.53 -9.22
CA LYS A 190 86.87 -2.54 -9.59
C LYS A 190 85.58 -3.20 -10.09
N GLN A 191 85.68 -4.24 -10.92
CA GLN A 191 84.52 -5.03 -11.35
C GLN A 191 83.82 -5.72 -10.18
N HIS A 192 84.57 -6.32 -9.27
CA HIS A 192 84.02 -6.96 -8.07
C HIS A 192 83.31 -5.95 -7.17
N GLN A 193 83.88 -4.75 -6.97
CA GLN A 193 83.20 -3.69 -6.22
C GLN A 193 81.88 -3.27 -6.89
N ASN A 194 81.86 -3.14 -8.22
CA ASN A 194 80.65 -2.81 -8.97
C ASN A 194 79.58 -3.92 -8.85
N LEU A 195 79.98 -5.18 -9.02
CA LEU A 195 79.10 -6.34 -8.81
C LEU A 195 78.54 -6.39 -7.38
N ARG A 196 79.37 -6.12 -6.37
CA ARG A 196 78.93 -6.06 -4.97
C ARG A 196 77.89 -4.96 -4.74
N GLN A 197 78.08 -3.79 -5.35
CA GLN A 197 77.10 -2.71 -5.30
C GLN A 197 75.78 -3.09 -5.99
N LYS A 198 75.84 -3.70 -7.18
CA LYS A 198 74.67 -4.21 -7.90
C LYS A 198 73.92 -5.28 -7.10
N PHE A 199 74.66 -6.19 -6.47
CA PHE A 199 74.08 -7.23 -5.61
C PHE A 199 73.32 -6.61 -4.42
N LEU A 200 73.93 -5.65 -3.73
CA LEU A 200 73.27 -4.94 -2.63
C LEU A 200 72.03 -4.16 -3.10
N ALA A 201 72.07 -3.56 -4.29
CA ALA A 201 70.92 -2.89 -4.88
C ALA A 201 69.78 -3.88 -5.19
N LEU A 202 70.09 -5.03 -5.79
CA LEU A 202 69.11 -6.09 -6.05
C LEU A 202 68.51 -6.64 -4.75
N GLN A 203 69.32 -6.83 -3.72
CA GLN A 203 68.85 -7.30 -2.42
C GLN A 203 67.84 -6.32 -1.81
N LYS A 204 68.09 -5.00 -1.89
CA LYS A 204 67.12 -3.98 -1.44
C LYS A 204 65.83 -3.98 -2.26
N VAL A 205 65.92 -4.20 -3.57
CA VAL A 205 64.72 -4.30 -4.43
C VAL A 205 63.91 -5.54 -4.07
N LYS A 206 64.58 -6.67 -3.80
CA LYS A 206 63.93 -7.91 -3.37
C LYS A 206 63.17 -7.72 -2.05
N THR A 207 63.80 -7.15 -1.03
CA THR A 207 63.14 -6.93 0.28
C THR A 207 61.94 -6.01 0.14
N LYS A 208 62.04 -4.94 -0.66
CA LYS A 208 60.92 -4.06 -0.93
C LYS A 208 59.76 -4.78 -1.64
N LEU A 209 60.06 -5.63 -2.62
CA LEU A 209 59.04 -6.44 -3.30
C LEU A 209 58.35 -7.43 -2.35
N GLU A 210 59.09 -8.01 -1.40
CA GLU A 210 58.51 -8.89 -0.37
C GLU A 210 57.58 -8.10 0.56
N GLU A 211 57.94 -6.88 0.96
CA GLU A 211 57.08 -5.97 1.72
C GLU A 211 55.82 -5.57 0.94
N ASP A 212 55.97 -5.15 -0.32
CA ASP A 212 54.86 -4.76 -1.20
C ASP A 212 53.90 -5.95 -1.42
N LYS A 213 54.44 -7.16 -1.56
CA LYS A 213 53.66 -8.40 -1.68
C LYS A 213 52.80 -8.64 -0.44
N LEU A 214 53.39 -8.55 0.76
CA LEU A 214 52.66 -8.76 2.02
C LEU A 214 51.52 -7.75 2.17
N GLN A 215 51.75 -6.48 1.85
CA GLN A 215 50.72 -5.44 1.88
C GLN A 215 49.58 -5.71 0.89
N LEU A 216 49.90 -6.28 -0.29
CA LEU A 216 48.89 -6.69 -1.26
C LEU A 216 48.07 -7.89 -0.76
N GLU A 217 48.71 -8.87 -0.14
CA GLU A 217 48.03 -10.03 0.45
C GLU A 217 47.06 -9.61 1.57
N GLU A 218 47.46 -8.66 2.43
CA GLU A 218 46.57 -8.07 3.44
C GLU A 218 45.37 -7.37 2.80
N LYS A 219 45.60 -6.52 1.78
CA LYS A 219 44.51 -5.83 1.06
C LYS A 219 43.54 -6.81 0.38
N VAL A 220 44.05 -7.90 -0.19
CA VAL A 220 43.21 -8.94 -0.80
C VAL A 220 42.33 -9.59 0.26
N THR A 221 42.88 -9.89 1.43
CA THR A 221 42.15 -10.47 2.56
C THR A 221 41.05 -9.53 3.06
N ASP A 222 41.34 -8.24 3.20
CA ASP A 222 40.36 -7.22 3.58
C ASP A 222 39.23 -7.08 2.54
N LEU A 223 39.58 -7.11 1.26
CA LEU A 223 38.59 -7.03 0.18
C LEU A 223 37.69 -8.26 0.15
N GLN A 224 38.23 -9.46 0.38
CA GLN A 224 37.44 -10.70 0.49
C GLN A 224 36.47 -10.64 1.67
N SER A 225 36.93 -10.21 2.84
CA SER A 225 36.07 -10.01 4.01
C SER A 225 34.93 -9.03 3.73
N ARG A 226 35.23 -7.93 3.04
CA ARG A 226 34.22 -6.93 2.65
C ARG A 226 33.24 -7.46 1.59
N GLU A 227 33.70 -8.29 0.66
CA GLU A 227 32.85 -8.97 -0.31
C GLU A 227 31.84 -9.88 0.38
N ASP A 228 32.27 -10.68 1.35
CA ASP A 228 31.40 -11.59 2.09
C ASP A 228 30.36 -10.84 2.94
N GLN A 229 30.76 -9.74 3.59
CA GLN A 229 29.81 -8.87 4.30
C GLN A 229 28.76 -8.25 3.35
N LEU A 230 29.18 -7.84 2.15
CA LEU A 230 28.28 -7.30 1.14
C LEU A 230 27.31 -8.36 0.62
N LYS A 231 27.78 -9.59 0.36
CA LYS A 231 26.90 -10.72 -0.01
C LYS A 231 25.83 -10.96 1.04
N LEU A 232 26.21 -10.99 2.31
CA LEU A 232 25.28 -11.21 3.43
C LEU A 232 24.25 -10.08 3.54
N THR A 233 24.69 -8.84 3.34
CA THR A 233 23.82 -7.67 3.31
C THR A 233 22.82 -7.73 2.15
N ILE A 234 23.26 -8.14 0.96
CA ILE A 234 22.39 -8.29 -0.23
C ILE A 234 21.31 -9.34 0.03
N THR A 235 21.67 -10.50 0.58
CA THR A 235 20.72 -11.58 0.91
C THR A 235 19.66 -11.09 1.90
N ASN A 236 20.05 -10.36 2.94
CA ASN A 236 19.11 -9.79 3.91
C ASN A 236 18.17 -8.77 3.27
N LEU A 237 18.67 -7.92 2.37
CA LEU A 237 17.84 -6.96 1.63
C LEU A 237 16.86 -7.66 0.70
N GLN A 238 17.26 -8.73 0.02
CA GLN A 238 16.38 -9.53 -0.82
C GLN A 238 15.25 -10.16 -0.01
N LYS A 239 15.56 -10.71 1.18
CA LYS A 239 14.55 -11.24 2.10
C LYS A 239 13.54 -10.17 2.52
N LYS A 240 14.02 -9.00 2.96
CA LYS A 240 13.16 -7.88 3.35
C LYS A 240 12.29 -7.38 2.18
N HIS A 241 12.84 -7.33 0.98
CA HIS A 241 12.09 -6.97 -0.23
C HIS A 241 10.95 -7.96 -0.50
N LEU A 242 11.20 -9.27 -0.38
CA LEU A 242 10.17 -10.28 -0.58
C LEU A 242 9.05 -10.19 0.46
N GLU A 243 9.39 -9.95 1.73
CA GLU A 243 8.44 -9.73 2.81
C GLU A 243 7.54 -8.51 2.53
N MET A 244 8.15 -7.37 2.15
CA MET A 244 7.40 -6.16 1.79
C MET A 244 6.51 -6.38 0.56
N SER A 245 7.02 -7.01 -0.50
CA SER A 245 6.26 -7.31 -1.70
C SER A 245 5.03 -8.18 -1.39
N THR A 246 5.20 -9.19 -0.54
CA THR A 246 4.09 -10.04 -0.07
C THR A 246 3.05 -9.22 0.70
N GLN A 247 3.49 -8.30 1.56
CA GLN A 247 2.59 -7.45 2.32
C GLN A 247 1.81 -6.48 1.42
N VAL A 248 2.44 -5.92 0.38
CA VAL A 248 1.78 -5.08 -0.62
C VAL A 248 0.67 -5.85 -1.35
N ILE A 249 0.94 -7.09 -1.77
CA ILE A 249 -0.06 -7.95 -2.41
C ILE A 249 -1.25 -8.20 -1.47
N LYS A 250 -0.99 -8.50 -0.19
CA LYS A 250 -2.06 -8.67 0.81
C LYS A 250 -2.89 -7.40 0.98
N ASN A 251 -2.25 -6.25 1.11
CA ASN A 251 -2.92 -4.96 1.26
C ASN A 251 -3.75 -4.61 0.01
N HIS A 252 -3.26 -4.95 -1.19
CA HIS A 252 -4.01 -4.75 -2.42
C HIS A 252 -5.28 -5.62 -2.46
N ALA A 253 -5.18 -6.87 -2.02
CA ALA A 253 -6.32 -7.77 -1.93
C ALA A 253 -7.37 -7.25 -0.92
N THR A 254 -6.94 -6.76 0.26
CA THR A 254 -7.87 -6.18 1.24
C THR A 254 -8.53 -4.90 0.73
N LEU A 255 -7.80 -4.04 0.03
CA LEU A 255 -8.35 -2.85 -0.62
C LEU A 255 -9.40 -3.21 -1.67
N SER A 256 -9.14 -4.20 -2.52
CA SER A 256 -10.10 -4.67 -3.51
C SER A 256 -11.37 -5.22 -2.87
N GLN A 257 -11.25 -5.99 -1.78
CA GLN A 257 -12.39 -6.48 -1.02
C GLN A 257 -13.21 -5.33 -0.40
N LEU A 258 -12.55 -4.32 0.17
CA LEU A 258 -13.21 -3.14 0.72
C LEU A 258 -13.93 -2.34 -0.35
N ALA A 259 -13.30 -2.14 -1.52
CA ALA A 259 -13.94 -1.46 -2.65
C ALA A 259 -15.24 -2.15 -3.07
N ASN A 260 -15.22 -3.48 -3.19
CA ASN A 260 -16.42 -4.25 -3.53
C ASN A 260 -17.53 -4.10 -2.46
N LYS A 261 -17.15 -4.09 -1.17
CA LYS A 261 -18.11 -3.85 -0.08
C LYS A 261 -18.72 -2.45 -0.15
N ILE A 262 -17.92 -1.43 -0.47
CA ILE A 262 -18.40 -0.06 -0.66
C ILE A 262 -19.40 0.00 -1.82
N THR A 263 -19.07 -0.60 -2.96
CA THR A 263 -19.98 -0.64 -4.12
C THR A 263 -21.31 -1.32 -3.77
N ALA A 264 -21.27 -2.47 -3.11
CA ALA A 264 -22.49 -3.16 -2.67
C ALA A 264 -23.31 -2.30 -1.69
N THR A 265 -22.64 -1.56 -0.80
CA THR A 265 -23.30 -0.67 0.15
C THR A 265 -23.97 0.51 -0.55
N GLU A 266 -23.31 1.12 -1.54
CA GLU A 266 -23.91 2.19 -2.35
C GLU A 266 -25.10 1.67 -3.20
N GLU A 267 -25.00 0.47 -3.78
CA GLU A 267 -26.14 -0.17 -4.44
C GLU A 267 -27.34 -0.34 -3.49
N HIS A 268 -27.10 -0.85 -2.28
CA HIS A 268 -28.14 -0.94 -1.25
C HIS A 268 -28.75 0.42 -0.89
N LYS A 269 -27.92 1.46 -0.73
CA LYS A 269 -28.36 2.81 -0.42
C LYS A 269 -29.21 3.41 -1.54
N THR A 270 -28.85 3.20 -2.81
CA THR A 270 -29.67 3.66 -3.95
C THR A 270 -31.04 2.98 -3.96
N LYS A 271 -31.09 1.67 -3.68
CA LYS A 271 -32.34 0.91 -3.58
C LYS A 271 -33.23 1.44 -2.45
N ILE A 272 -32.67 1.64 -1.26
CA ILE A 272 -33.40 2.24 -0.13
C ILE A 272 -33.92 3.64 -0.49
N THR A 273 -33.11 4.46 -1.16
CA THR A 273 -33.53 5.81 -1.60
C THR A 273 -34.72 5.74 -2.55
N GLN A 274 -34.73 4.78 -3.47
CA GLN A 274 -35.85 4.56 -4.39
C GLN A 274 -37.11 4.08 -3.65
N ASP A 275 -36.96 3.18 -2.68
CA ASP A 275 -38.06 2.72 -1.84
C ASP A 275 -38.67 3.88 -1.03
N ILE A 276 -37.83 4.75 -0.45
CA ILE A 276 -38.26 5.97 0.25
C ILE A 276 -39.07 6.89 -0.68
N ARG A 277 -38.60 7.14 -1.91
CA ARG A 277 -39.34 7.95 -2.89
C ARG A 277 -40.70 7.34 -3.22
N THR A 278 -40.75 6.02 -3.41
CA THR A 278 -42.00 5.29 -3.69
C THR A 278 -42.97 5.40 -2.52
N LEU A 279 -42.47 5.27 -1.29
CA LEU A 279 -43.27 5.44 -0.07
C LEU A 279 -43.77 6.89 0.10
N GLN A 280 -42.95 7.90 -0.21
CA GLN A 280 -43.35 9.31 -0.21
C GLN A 280 -44.45 9.58 -1.23
N GLN A 281 -44.34 9.04 -2.45
CA GLN A 281 -45.39 9.15 -3.46
C GLN A 281 -46.70 8.52 -2.98
N ARG A 282 -46.63 7.32 -2.37
CA ARG A 282 -47.81 6.65 -1.79
C ARG A 282 -48.40 7.43 -0.62
N LYS A 283 -47.58 8.04 0.23
CA LYS A 283 -48.03 8.93 1.30
C LYS A 283 -48.82 10.11 0.73
N ASN A 284 -48.28 10.77 -0.30
CA ASN A 284 -48.92 11.92 -0.93
C ASN A 284 -50.25 11.53 -1.61
N SER A 285 -50.31 10.38 -2.29
CA SER A 285 -51.55 9.91 -2.91
C SER A 285 -52.64 9.64 -1.87
N LEU A 286 -52.26 9.01 -0.76
CA LEU A 286 -53.17 8.74 0.36
C LEU A 286 -53.65 10.02 1.04
N LEU A 287 -52.77 11.02 1.22
CA LEU A 287 -53.17 12.33 1.75
C LEU A 287 -54.21 13.02 0.85
N ALA A 288 -54.04 12.92 -0.47
CA ALA A 288 -55.01 13.44 -1.43
C ALA A 288 -56.34 12.70 -1.36
N GLU A 289 -56.33 11.36 -1.26
CA GLU A 289 -57.54 10.56 -1.05
C GLU A 289 -58.25 10.94 0.25
N VAL A 290 -57.53 11.09 1.36
CA VAL A 290 -58.07 11.55 2.64
C VAL A 290 -58.71 12.92 2.51
N LYS A 291 -58.07 13.86 1.81
CA LYS A 291 -58.63 15.19 1.56
C LYS A 291 -59.95 15.11 0.78
N ARG A 292 -60.00 14.32 -0.31
CA ARG A 292 -61.24 14.11 -1.09
C ARG A 292 -62.34 13.45 -0.24
N HIS A 293 -61.99 12.48 0.59
CA HIS A 293 -62.97 11.85 1.47
C HIS A 293 -63.49 12.83 2.53
N ARG A 294 -62.64 13.68 3.10
CA ARG A 294 -63.08 14.78 4.00
C ARG A 294 -64.04 15.73 3.28
N GLU A 295 -63.69 16.19 2.08
CA GLU A 295 -64.55 17.08 1.28
C GLU A 295 -65.91 16.43 0.97
N LYS A 296 -65.94 15.15 0.57
CA LYS A 296 -67.20 14.40 0.37
C LYS A 296 -68.01 14.29 1.65
N LEU A 297 -67.33 14.03 2.77
CA LEU A 297 -67.96 13.91 4.07
C LEU A 297 -68.57 15.27 4.45
N ASP A 298 -67.85 16.37 4.26
CA ASP A 298 -68.36 17.72 4.50
C ASP A 298 -69.51 18.11 3.55
N GLN A 299 -69.51 17.65 2.30
CA GLN A 299 -70.64 17.82 1.36
C GLN A 299 -71.88 17.03 1.79
N ILE A 300 -71.71 15.77 2.19
CA ILE A 300 -72.80 14.96 2.74
C ILE A 300 -73.32 15.65 4.00
N LYS A 301 -72.41 16.12 4.86
CA LYS A 301 -72.77 16.86 6.07
C LYS A 301 -73.49 18.18 5.83
N ALA A 302 -73.33 18.78 4.66
CA ALA A 302 -74.01 20.01 4.26
C ALA A 302 -75.34 19.74 3.52
N SER A 303 -75.52 18.52 3.02
CA SER A 303 -76.76 18.05 2.37
C SER A 303 -77.72 17.37 3.36
N ILE A 304 -77.27 17.25 4.61
CA ILE A 304 -77.92 16.72 5.79
C ILE A 304 -78.13 17.89 6.76
#